data_AF-A0A3D4HUD6-F1
#
_entry.id   AF-A0A3D4HUD6-F1
#
_cell.length_a   1.000
_cell.length_b   1.000
_cell.length_c   1.000
_cell.angle_alpha   90.00
_cell.angle_beta   90.00
_cell.angle_gamma   90.00
#
_symmetry.space_group_name_H-M   'P 1'
#
loop_
_entity.id
_entity.type
_entity.pdbx_description
1 polymer ?
#
loop_
_entity_poly.entity_id
_entity_poly.type
_entity_poly.pdbx_seq_one_letter_code
_entity_poly.pdbx_strand_id
1 'polypeptide(L)' 'MGITPSDDTSGILQDTHWSLGEFGYFPSYAIGSAVAAQIYNHMLDVMPLKDYLEDGNLTPIREYLKDTVHKYGAT' A
#
# COMPACT_ATOMS: atom_id res chain seq x y z
N MET A 1 12.76 10.31 12.09
CA MET A 1 11.88 10.95 13.09
C MET A 1 12.61 11.92 14.02
N GLY A 2 13.94 11.82 14.22
CA GLY A 2 14.67 12.79 15.04
C GLY A 2 14.29 12.77 16.53
N ILE A 3 13.68 11.67 16.99
CA ILE A 3 13.21 11.45 18.36
C ILE A 3 13.75 10.11 18.87
N THR A 4 13.84 9.97 20.19
CA THR A 4 14.19 8.73 20.88
C THR A 4 12.97 8.26 21.68
N PRO A 5 12.56 6.98 21.59
CA PRO A 5 11.51 6.42 22.44
C PRO A 5 11.84 6.57 23.94
N SER A 6 10.81 6.68 24.78
CA SER A 6 10.98 6.81 26.23
C SER A 6 11.32 5.48 26.91
N ASP A 7 10.95 4.36 26.29
CA ASP A 7 11.15 3.00 26.79
C ASP A 7 11.17 1.99 25.63
N ASP A 8 11.46 0.72 25.95
CA ASP A 8 11.51 -0.35 24.96
C ASP A 8 10.13 -0.69 24.38
N THR A 9 9.07 -0.49 25.15
CA THR A 9 7.67 -0.73 24.74
C THR A 9 7.27 0.16 23.56
N SER A 10 7.66 1.44 23.60
CA SER A 10 7.48 2.42 22.53
C SER A 10 8.62 2.44 21.50
N GLY A 11 9.63 1.59 21.69
CA GLY A 11 10.79 1.47 20.83
C GLY A 11 10.85 0.09 20.17
N ILE A 12 11.85 -0.70 20.57
CA ILE A 12 12.19 -1.95 19.89
C ILE A 12 11.11 -3.05 20.02
N LEU A 13 10.20 -2.93 21.00
CA LEU A 13 9.11 -3.87 21.24
C LEU A 13 7.75 -3.38 20.71
N GLN A 14 7.71 -2.26 19.98
CA GLN A 14 6.47 -1.67 19.47
C GLN A 14 5.73 -2.62 18.50
N ASP A 15 6.49 -3.38 17.70
CA ASP A 15 5.97 -4.26 16.65
C ASP A 15 6.27 -5.73 16.95
N THR A 16 5.31 -6.61 16.64
CA THR A 16 5.39 -8.04 16.99
C THR A 16 6.14 -8.88 15.95
N HIS A 17 6.37 -8.37 14.74
CA HIS A 17 6.86 -9.13 13.57
C HIS A 17 8.12 -9.97 13.87
N TRP A 18 9.10 -9.40 14.58
CA TRP A 18 10.33 -10.13 14.89
C TRP A 18 10.12 -11.29 15.86
N SER A 19 9.19 -11.15 16.82
CA SER A 19 8.82 -12.26 17.72
C SER A 19 8.12 -13.40 16.98
N LEU A 20 7.48 -13.09 15.84
CA LEU A 20 6.84 -14.06 14.95
C LEU A 20 7.81 -14.61 13.87
N GLY A 21 9.07 -14.15 13.86
CA GLY A 21 10.07 -14.58 12.89
C GLY A 21 9.93 -13.97 11.49
N GLU A 22 9.14 -12.90 11.34
CA GLU A 22 8.86 -12.24 10.05
C GLU A 22 10.00 -11.32 9.58
N PHE A 23 11.22 -11.85 9.58
CA PHE A 23 12.39 -11.15 9.06
C PHE A 23 12.30 -11.00 7.54
N GLY A 24 12.55 -9.78 7.04
CA GLY A 24 12.35 -9.43 5.64
C GLY A 24 10.92 -8.99 5.28
N TYR A 25 9.99 -8.96 6.25
CA TYR A 25 8.61 -8.53 6.02
C TYR A 25 8.48 -7.00 5.90
N PHE A 26 9.18 -6.22 6.74
CA PHE A 26 9.05 -4.76 6.77
C PHE A 26 9.26 -4.04 5.41
N PRO A 27 10.23 -4.43 4.57
CA PRO A 27 10.37 -3.85 3.23
C PRO A 27 9.09 -3.93 2.37
N SER A 28 8.21 -4.92 2.59
CA SER A 28 6.96 -5.07 1.84
C SER A 28 6.02 -3.88 2.00
N TYR A 29 6.00 -3.20 3.15
CA TYR A 29 5.19 -2.00 3.37
C TYR A 29 5.61 -0.85 2.44
N ALA A 30 6.93 -0.65 2.32
CA ALA A 30 7.49 0.39 1.45
C ALA A 30 7.28 0.03 -0.02
N ILE A 31 7.45 -1.24 -0.40
CA ILE A 31 7.19 -1.72 -1.75
C ILE A 31 5.71 -1.53 -2.11
N GLY A 32 4.79 -1.88 -1.22
CA GLY A 32 3.35 -1.67 -1.41
C GLY A 32 3.01 -0.20 -1.67
N SER A 33 3.61 0.72 -0.92
CA SER A 33 3.43 2.16 -1.13
C SER A 33 3.99 2.64 -2.48
N ALA A 34 5.17 2.16 -2.87
CA ALA A 34 5.80 2.50 -4.14
C ALA A 34 4.97 1.98 -5.34
N VAL A 35 4.52 0.73 -5.28
CA VAL A 35 3.69 0.12 -6.32
C VAL A 35 2.32 0.81 -6.41
N ALA A 36 1.70 1.14 -5.27
CA ALA A 36 0.44 1.89 -5.25
C ALA A 36 0.57 3.25 -5.97
N ALA A 37 1.67 3.97 -5.76
CA ALA A 37 1.94 5.23 -6.45
C ALA A 37 2.10 5.05 -7.97
N GLN A 38 2.78 3.98 -8.41
CA GLN A 38 2.92 3.67 -9.84
C GLN A 38 1.58 3.34 -10.49
N ILE A 39 0.77 2.50 -9.84
CA ILE A 39 -0.58 2.16 -10.32
C ILE A 39 -1.47 3.40 -10.36
N TYR A 40 -1.46 4.22 -9.31
CA TYR A 40 -2.20 5.47 -9.27
C TYR A 40 -1.80 6.42 -10.40
N ASN A 41 -0.49 6.62 -10.62
CA ASN A 41 0.00 7.45 -11.70
C ASN A 41 -0.47 6.95 -13.07
N HIS A 42 -0.41 5.64 -13.31
CA HIS A 42 -0.89 5.08 -14.57
C HIS A 42 -2.41 5.24 -14.74
N MET A 43 -3.20 5.07 -13.67
CA MET A 43 -4.64 5.29 -13.72
C MET A 43 -5.00 6.73 -14.10
N LEU A 44 -4.22 7.73 -13.72
CA LEU A 44 -4.43 9.12 -14.18
C LEU A 44 -4.36 9.26 -15.71
N ASP A 45 -3.59 8.42 -16.40
CA ASP A 45 -3.41 8.48 -17.85
C ASP A 45 -4.53 7.76 -18.63
N VAL A 46 -5.17 6.76 -18.02
CA VAL A 46 -6.09 5.84 -18.71
C VAL A 46 -7.56 6.02 -18.33
N MET A 47 -7.86 6.81 -17.30
CA MET A 47 -9.23 7.10 -16.88
C MET A 47 -9.33 8.47 -16.18
N PRO A 48 -10.52 9.09 -16.09
CA PRO A 48 -10.73 10.33 -15.34
C PRO A 48 -10.76 10.06 -13.82
N LEU A 49 -9.64 9.59 -13.28
CA LEU A 49 -9.52 9.11 -11.92
C LEU A 49 -9.89 10.17 -10.87
N LYS A 50 -9.50 11.43 -11.09
CA LYS A 50 -9.77 12.52 -10.14
C LYS A 50 -11.26 12.78 -10.00
N ASP A 51 -11.98 12.87 -11.12
CA ASP A 51 -13.43 13.09 -11.14
C ASP A 51 -14.15 11.95 -10.40
N TYR A 52 -13.77 10.70 -10.65
CA TYR A 52 -14.31 9.54 -9.92
C TYR A 52 -14.07 9.61 -8.41
N LEU A 53 -12.90 10.09 -7.98
CA LEU A 53 -12.58 10.25 -6.56
C LEU A 53 -13.35 11.41 -5.92
N GLU A 54 -13.48 12.54 -6.61
CA GLU A 54 -14.26 13.70 -6.14
C GLU A 54 -15.74 13.36 -5.99
N ASP A 55 -16.28 12.57 -6.92
CA ASP A 55 -17.66 12.08 -6.88
C ASP A 55 -17.87 10.92 -5.88
N GLY A 56 -16.80 10.39 -5.27
CA GLY A 56 -16.85 9.20 -4.41
C GLY A 56 -17.21 7.90 -5.14
N ASN A 57 -17.17 7.89 -6.48
CA ASN A 57 -17.51 6.73 -7.29
C ASN A 57 -16.29 5.82 -7.51
N LEU A 58 -16.12 4.84 -6.61
CA LEU A 58 -14.99 3.91 -6.68
C LEU A 58 -15.20 2.73 -7.64
N THR A 59 -16.39 2.59 -8.24
CA THR A 59 -16.73 1.43 -9.08
C THR A 59 -15.78 1.29 -10.29
N PRO A 60 -15.52 2.35 -11.09
CA PRO A 60 -14.61 2.24 -12.23
C PRO A 60 -13.18 1.86 -11.82
N ILE A 61 -12.71 2.41 -10.70
CA ILE A 61 -11.37 2.14 -10.15
C ILE A 61 -11.27 0.66 -9.75
N ARG A 62 -12.26 0.14 -9.04
CA ARG A 62 -12.29 -1.25 -8.59
C ARG A 62 -12.32 -2.23 -9.77
N GLU A 63 -13.18 -1.99 -10.76
CA GLU A 63 -13.25 -2.87 -11.93
C GLU A 63 -11.96 -2.83 -12.74
N TYR A 64 -11.35 -1.65 -12.92
CA TYR A 64 -10.04 -1.55 -13.56
C TYR A 64 -8.96 -2.37 -12.84
N LEU A 65 -8.83 -2.22 -11.51
CA LEU A 65 -7.83 -2.97 -10.75
C LEU A 65 -8.10 -4.48 -10.75
N LYS A 66 -9.38 -4.88 -10.74
CA LYS A 66 -9.77 -6.29 -10.90
C LYS A 66 -9.31 -6.84 -12.25
N ASP A 67 -9.50 -6.09 -13.32
CA ASP A 67 -9.20 -6.53 -14.68
C ASP A 67 -7.73 -6.39 -15.07
N THR A 68 -6.94 -5.58 -14.36
CA THR A 68 -5.53 -5.31 -14.72
C THR A 68 -4.52 -5.84 -13.72
N VAL A 69 -4.92 -6.06 -12.47
CA VAL A 69 -4.03 -6.53 -11.40
C VAL A 69 -4.59 -7.80 -10.77
N HIS A 70 -5.77 -7.74 -10.15
CA HIS A 70 -6.23 -8.81 -9.26
C HIS A 70 -6.47 -10.14 -9.98
N LYS A 71 -6.97 -10.12 -11.23
CA LYS A 71 -7.27 -11.35 -11.99
C LYS A 71 -6.06 -12.26 -12.22
N TYR A 72 -4.85 -11.71 -12.18
CA TYR A 72 -3.62 -12.47 -12.43
C TYR A 72 -3.10 -13.18 -11.17
N GLY A 73 -3.48 -12.76 -9.96
CA GLY A 73 -3.02 -13.41 -8.73
C GLY A 73 -1.49 -13.56 -8.67
N ALA A 74 -1.01 -14.80 -8.75
CA ALA A 74 0.42 -15.15 -8.78
C ALA A 74 0.81 -15.93 -10.05
N THR A 75 0.14 -15.64 -11.17
CA THR A 75 0.38 -16.30 -12.49
C THR A 75 1.35 -15.55 -13.38
#